data_AF-A0A5B9VYJ9-F1
#
_entry.id   AF-A0A5B9VYJ9-F1
#
_cell.length_a   1.000
_cell.length_b   1.000
_cell.length_c   1.000
_cell.angle_alpha   90.00
_cell.angle_beta   90.00
_cell.angle_gamma   90.00
#
_symmetry.space_group_name_H-M   'P 1'
#
loop_
_entity.id
_entity.type
_entity.pdbx_description
1 polymer ?
#
loop_
_entity_poly.entity_id
_entity_poly.type
_entity_poly.pdbx_seq_one_letter_code
_entity_poly.pdbx_strand_id
1 'polypeptide(L)'
;MSEKSWFVSEDWLAVWLGAALVLLAMPAAAGHDLLGWIAAPQVWVDAGGAVKPVSKAFAGLAPALSALLTFAFVSSLVGVGARILGQDPGRFLARFAAIYALSVTCWVAGHYAYIAATPDKLASFGISWSLGLTGEAGYLLALAAGLLVSNLMPGFAGWLSGSARPEWFIKTAIVILGASLGVKAAGASSLMTAVMFRGLAAIIEAYLIYWALVYLLARTVFGFSREWAAPLASGISICGVSAAITTGAAIRARPVVPIMVSSLVVVFSVIELLALPWAASTFLWREPLVAAAWMGLAVKTDGAAVASGVIAESQILAQAHRSGLAWEPGWMLATTTTVKVFIDVFIGIWALVLAVVWAYGIDRKPGASVPLRDIVRRFPAFVIGYFALFLLTFLVALEWPGTRAGLASATGEVEPLRGLFFALTFFCIGLATNVRKLWAEGIGRLAVVYAVSLFGFILWIGLAISWLFFHGATPPASPGGP
;
A
#
# COMPACT_ATOMS: atom_id res chain seq x y z
N MET A 1 -11.07 17.00 27.74
CA MET A 1 -11.03 16.00 26.65
C MET A 1 -10.03 14.93 27.06
N SER A 2 -10.47 13.70 27.33
CA SER A 2 -9.59 12.58 27.70
C SER A 2 -8.50 12.42 26.62
N GLU A 3 -7.21 12.53 27.00
CA GLU A 3 -6.10 12.21 26.09
C GLU A 3 -6.27 10.73 25.70
N LYS A 4 -6.76 10.47 24.48
CA LYS A 4 -6.75 9.10 23.93
C LYS A 4 -5.31 8.59 24.00
N SER A 5 -5.13 7.38 24.53
CA SER A 5 -3.82 6.72 24.65
C SER A 5 -3.07 6.73 23.31
N TRP A 6 -1.75 6.91 23.38
CA TRP A 6 -0.84 6.97 22.22
C TRP A 6 -1.07 5.84 21.21
N PHE A 7 -1.40 4.64 21.72
CA PHE A 7 -1.54 3.41 20.95
C PHE A 7 -2.96 3.17 20.42
N VAL A 8 -3.86 4.14 20.57
CA VAL A 8 -5.27 4.04 20.15
C VAL A 8 -5.49 4.92 18.92
N SER A 9 -5.06 4.41 17.76
CA SER A 9 -5.27 5.00 16.44
C SER A 9 -5.44 3.89 15.39
N GLU A 10 -6.02 4.22 14.23
CA GLU A 10 -6.10 3.26 13.10
C GLU A 10 -4.72 2.75 12.67
N ASP A 11 -3.71 3.63 12.79
CA ASP A 11 -2.33 3.34 12.45
C ASP A 11 -1.69 2.30 13.40
N TRP A 12 -1.89 2.45 14.71
CA TRP A 12 -1.44 1.46 15.69
C TRP A 12 -2.26 0.17 15.63
N LEU A 13 -3.56 0.26 15.37
CA LEU A 13 -4.38 -0.94 15.17
C LEU A 13 -3.93 -1.73 13.94
N ALA A 14 -3.45 -1.07 12.88
CA ALA A 14 -2.83 -1.74 11.75
C ALA A 14 -1.58 -2.54 12.16
N VAL A 15 -0.72 -1.94 13.00
CA VAL A 15 0.46 -2.60 13.57
C VAL A 15 0.07 -3.81 14.40
N TRP A 16 -0.84 -3.63 15.36
CA TRP A 16 -1.26 -4.71 16.25
C TRP A 16 -1.91 -5.85 15.50
N LEU A 17 -2.76 -5.55 14.52
CA LEU A 17 -3.42 -6.55 13.69
C LEU A 17 -2.40 -7.31 12.84
N GLY A 18 -1.51 -6.61 12.13
CA GLY A 18 -0.48 -7.24 11.31
C GLY A 18 0.48 -8.11 12.13
N ALA A 19 0.96 -7.59 13.27
CA ALA A 19 1.82 -8.33 14.18
C ALA A 19 1.12 -9.57 14.77
N ALA A 20 -0.14 -9.44 15.22
CA ALA A 20 -0.89 -10.58 15.75
C ALA A 20 -1.05 -11.69 14.70
N LEU A 21 -1.38 -11.34 13.46
CA LEU A 21 -1.53 -12.32 12.38
C LEU A 21 -0.22 -13.04 12.07
N VAL A 22 0.90 -12.31 11.95
CA VAL A 22 2.21 -12.90 11.69
C VAL A 22 2.65 -13.79 12.86
N LEU A 23 2.50 -13.33 14.10
CA LEU A 23 2.85 -14.10 15.29
C LEU A 23 2.01 -15.37 15.43
N LEU A 24 0.72 -15.33 15.06
CA LEU A 24 -0.15 -16.52 15.03
C LEU A 24 0.27 -17.53 13.97
N ALA A 25 0.92 -17.08 12.89
CA ALA A 25 1.43 -17.95 11.83
C ALA A 25 2.79 -18.58 12.17
N MET A 26 3.61 -17.92 13.00
CA MET A 26 4.97 -18.40 13.33
C MET A 26 5.04 -19.86 13.83
N PRO A 27 4.09 -20.38 14.62
CA PRO A 27 4.08 -21.80 15.03
C PRO A 27 4.10 -22.79 13.85
N ALA A 28 3.62 -22.40 12.66
CA ALA A 28 3.72 -23.24 11.46
C ALA A 28 5.17 -23.54 11.07
N ALA A 29 6.12 -22.66 11.41
CA ALA A 29 7.55 -22.91 11.21
C ALA A 29 8.08 -24.10 12.04
N ALA A 30 7.37 -24.46 13.12
CA ALA A 30 7.62 -25.63 13.95
C ALA A 30 6.64 -26.79 13.67
N GLY A 31 5.85 -26.71 12.59
CA GLY A 31 4.85 -27.73 12.22
C GLY A 31 3.50 -27.60 12.91
N HIS A 32 3.27 -26.55 13.69
CA HIS A 32 1.98 -26.27 14.33
C HIS A 32 1.18 -25.28 13.49
N ASP A 33 0.42 -25.79 12.54
CA ASP A 33 -0.36 -25.00 11.59
C ASP A 33 -1.66 -24.47 12.24
N LEU A 34 -1.65 -23.19 12.65
CA LEU A 34 -2.78 -22.53 13.31
C LEU A 34 -3.67 -21.73 12.36
N LEU A 35 -3.16 -21.35 11.18
CA LEU A 35 -3.84 -20.47 10.22
C LEU A 35 -4.07 -21.13 8.85
N GLY A 36 -3.71 -22.40 8.69
CA GLY A 36 -3.82 -23.14 7.44
C GLY A 36 -5.24 -23.31 6.90
N TRP A 37 -6.25 -23.10 7.74
CA TRP A 37 -7.67 -23.08 7.37
C TRP A 37 -8.11 -21.77 6.71
N ILE A 38 -7.27 -20.73 6.70
CA ILE A 38 -7.54 -19.45 6.03
C ILE A 38 -7.88 -19.70 4.56
N ALA A 39 -8.94 -19.06 4.09
CA ALA A 39 -9.40 -19.15 2.71
C ALA A 39 -8.48 -18.38 1.77
N ALA A 40 -7.96 -19.07 0.77
CA ALA A 40 -7.12 -18.53 -0.28
C ALA A 40 -7.80 -18.70 -1.64
N PRO A 41 -8.00 -17.62 -2.41
CA PRO A 41 -8.41 -17.73 -3.80
C PRO A 41 -7.39 -18.55 -4.61
N GLN A 42 -7.89 -19.37 -5.51
CA GLN A 42 -7.11 -20.20 -6.43
C GLN A 42 -7.46 -19.82 -7.84
N VAL A 43 -6.54 -19.93 -8.81
CA VAL A 43 -6.91 -19.74 -10.21
C VAL A 43 -7.90 -20.84 -10.62
N TRP A 44 -9.03 -20.45 -11.21
CA TRP A 44 -10.17 -21.36 -11.40
C TRP A 44 -10.87 -21.21 -12.76
N VAL A 45 -11.36 -22.34 -13.27
CA VAL A 45 -12.32 -22.40 -14.39
C VAL A 45 -13.69 -22.81 -13.87
N ASP A 46 -13.71 -23.82 -12.99
CA ASP A 46 -14.88 -24.24 -12.24
C ASP A 46 -14.96 -23.53 -10.88
N ALA A 47 -16.13 -22.98 -10.56
CA ALA A 47 -16.33 -22.19 -9.36
C ALA A 47 -16.14 -22.99 -8.05
N GLY A 48 -16.31 -24.31 -8.08
CA GLY A 48 -16.06 -25.19 -6.94
C GLY A 48 -14.60 -25.23 -6.50
N GLY A 49 -13.67 -24.89 -7.40
CA GLY A 49 -12.23 -24.81 -7.13
C GLY A 49 -11.72 -23.41 -6.80
N ALA A 50 -12.57 -22.39 -6.78
CA ALA A 50 -12.17 -20.98 -6.72
C ALA A 50 -11.52 -20.56 -5.40
N VAL A 51 -11.82 -21.26 -4.30
CA VAL A 51 -11.28 -20.99 -2.97
C VAL A 51 -10.88 -22.32 -2.34
N LYS A 52 -9.72 -22.34 -1.68
CA LYS A 52 -9.25 -23.48 -0.88
C LYS A 52 -8.59 -22.98 0.41
N PRO A 53 -8.52 -23.80 1.46
CA PRO A 53 -7.63 -23.53 2.59
C PRO A 53 -6.19 -23.31 2.11
N VAL A 54 -5.48 -22.36 2.71
CA VAL A 54 -4.12 -21.99 2.32
C VAL A 54 -3.13 -23.14 2.51
N SER A 55 -3.34 -23.97 3.53
CA SER A 55 -2.50 -25.12 3.83
C SER A 55 -3.12 -26.43 3.36
N LYS A 56 -2.27 -27.31 2.83
CA LYS A 56 -2.66 -28.68 2.45
C LYS A 56 -3.09 -29.52 3.66
N ALA A 57 -2.64 -29.19 4.88
CA ALA A 57 -3.06 -29.88 6.09
C ALA A 57 -4.57 -29.78 6.32
N PHE A 58 -5.21 -28.73 5.79
CA PHE A 58 -6.64 -28.47 5.90
C PHE A 58 -7.42 -28.82 4.61
N ALA A 59 -6.84 -29.61 3.68
CA ALA A 59 -7.50 -29.93 2.41
C ALA A 59 -8.87 -30.62 2.54
N GLY A 60 -9.14 -31.28 3.68
CA GLY A 60 -10.45 -31.88 3.99
C GLY A 60 -11.52 -30.88 4.46
N LEU A 61 -11.14 -29.64 4.76
CA LEU A 61 -12.08 -28.59 5.17
C LEU A 61 -12.85 -28.06 3.95
N ALA A 62 -14.17 -28.04 4.04
CA ALA A 62 -15.01 -27.53 2.96
C ALA A 62 -14.65 -26.06 2.63
N PRO A 63 -14.47 -25.69 1.34
CA PRO A 63 -14.11 -24.32 0.93
C PRO A 63 -15.03 -23.24 1.50
N ALA A 64 -16.35 -23.49 1.50
CA ALA A 64 -17.33 -22.55 2.05
C ALA A 64 -17.15 -22.34 3.56
N LEU A 65 -16.81 -23.40 4.30
CA LEU A 65 -16.54 -23.31 5.73
C LEU A 65 -15.23 -22.54 6.00
N SER A 66 -14.18 -22.81 5.22
CA SER A 66 -12.92 -22.03 5.27
C SER A 66 -13.17 -20.54 5.01
N ALA A 67 -13.99 -20.20 4.00
CA ALA A 67 -14.35 -18.82 3.70
C ALA A 67 -15.17 -18.17 4.83
N LEU A 68 -16.12 -18.90 5.41
CA LEU A 68 -16.93 -18.43 6.54
C LEU A 68 -16.08 -18.20 7.80
N LEU A 69 -15.18 -19.14 8.13
CA LEU A 69 -14.26 -19.01 9.26
C LEU A 69 -13.31 -17.83 9.07
N THR A 70 -12.80 -17.64 7.85
CA THR A 70 -11.94 -16.50 7.51
C THR A 70 -12.70 -15.19 7.68
N PHE A 71 -13.92 -15.11 7.17
CA PHE A 71 -14.79 -13.95 7.37
C PHE A 71 -15.04 -13.66 8.84
N ALA A 72 -15.40 -14.68 9.63
CA ALA A 72 -15.66 -14.55 11.06
C ALA A 72 -14.41 -14.07 11.81
N PHE A 73 -13.25 -14.68 11.53
CA PHE A 73 -11.97 -14.32 12.15
C PHE A 73 -11.57 -12.87 11.84
N VAL A 74 -11.55 -12.48 10.57
CA VAL A 74 -11.21 -11.10 10.19
C VAL A 74 -12.23 -10.11 10.78
N SER A 75 -13.53 -10.43 10.71
CA SER A 75 -14.60 -9.61 11.29
C SER A 75 -14.42 -9.42 12.80
N SER A 76 -14.07 -10.47 13.55
CA SER A 76 -13.80 -10.37 14.99
C SER A 76 -12.62 -9.43 15.26
N LEU A 77 -11.53 -9.55 14.51
CA LEU A 77 -10.34 -8.71 14.70
C LEU A 77 -10.62 -7.23 14.40
N VAL A 78 -11.26 -6.93 13.26
CA VAL A 78 -11.62 -5.54 12.93
C VAL A 78 -12.75 -5.02 13.82
N GLY A 79 -13.64 -5.88 14.32
CA GLY A 79 -14.68 -5.51 15.28
C GLY A 79 -14.11 -5.07 16.63
N VAL A 80 -13.08 -5.79 17.12
CA VAL A 80 -12.32 -5.39 18.32
C VAL A 80 -11.62 -4.05 18.08
N GLY A 81 -10.95 -3.87 16.93
CA GLY A 81 -10.33 -2.60 16.58
C GLY A 81 -11.34 -1.44 16.49
N ALA A 82 -12.51 -1.66 15.90
CA ALA A 82 -13.58 -0.67 15.82
C ALA A 82 -14.07 -0.27 17.22
N ARG A 83 -14.22 -1.24 18.14
CA ARG A 83 -14.56 -0.98 19.54
C ARG A 83 -13.50 -0.13 20.24
N ILE A 84 -12.23 -0.43 20.03
CA ILE A 84 -11.09 0.33 20.59
C ILE A 84 -11.11 1.78 20.07
N LEU A 85 -11.51 2.01 18.82
CA LEU A 85 -11.68 3.35 18.25
C LEU A 85 -12.92 4.10 18.78
N GLY A 86 -13.74 3.46 19.61
CA GLY A 86 -14.99 4.01 20.14
C GLY A 86 -16.16 3.96 19.14
N GLN A 87 -16.09 3.10 18.13
CA GLN A 87 -17.19 2.87 17.20
C GLN A 87 -18.14 1.78 17.73
N ASP A 88 -19.39 1.83 17.31
CA ASP A 88 -20.36 0.76 17.61
C ASP A 88 -20.04 -0.50 16.78
N PRO A 89 -19.67 -1.63 17.40
CA PRO A 89 -19.22 -2.80 16.66
C PRO A 89 -20.33 -3.43 15.82
N GLY A 90 -21.59 -3.41 16.27
CA GLY A 90 -22.70 -4.00 15.53
C GLY A 90 -22.94 -3.29 14.19
N ARG A 91 -23.04 -1.96 14.22
CA ARG A 91 -23.16 -1.13 13.02
C ARG A 91 -21.91 -1.21 12.14
N PHE A 92 -20.72 -1.23 12.75
CA PHE A 92 -19.47 -1.35 12.01
C PHE A 92 -19.40 -2.67 11.24
N LEU A 93 -19.71 -3.79 11.91
CA LEU A 93 -19.63 -5.14 11.34
C LEU A 93 -20.69 -5.40 10.28
N ALA A 94 -21.90 -4.88 10.43
CA ALA A 94 -22.93 -4.99 9.39
C ALA A 94 -22.49 -4.35 8.06
N ARG A 95 -21.87 -3.16 8.13
CA ARG A 95 -21.31 -2.47 6.97
C ARG A 95 -20.05 -3.16 6.44
N PHE A 96 -19.17 -3.59 7.36
CA PHE A 96 -17.95 -4.32 7.00
C PHE A 96 -18.26 -5.63 6.27
N ALA A 97 -19.31 -6.35 6.67
CA ALA A 97 -19.72 -7.59 6.00
C ALA A 97 -20.03 -7.36 4.51
N ALA A 98 -20.71 -6.27 4.17
CA ALA A 98 -20.96 -5.91 2.78
C ALA A 98 -19.68 -5.51 2.04
N ILE A 99 -18.80 -4.71 2.66
CA ILE A 99 -17.48 -4.38 2.09
C ILE A 99 -16.66 -5.64 1.82
N TYR A 100 -16.61 -6.55 2.80
CA TYR A 100 -15.89 -7.82 2.70
C TYR A 100 -16.44 -8.67 1.57
N ALA A 101 -17.76 -8.88 1.51
CA ALA A 101 -18.40 -9.70 0.49
C ALA A 101 -18.11 -9.16 -0.93
N LEU A 102 -18.26 -7.85 -1.13
CA LEU A 102 -17.97 -7.22 -2.44
C LEU A 102 -16.48 -7.33 -2.79
N SER A 103 -15.59 -7.05 -1.84
CA SER A 103 -14.14 -7.11 -2.05
C SER A 103 -13.65 -8.52 -2.37
N VAL A 104 -14.09 -9.52 -1.60
CA VAL A 104 -13.73 -10.94 -1.81
C VAL A 104 -14.32 -11.45 -3.12
N THR A 105 -15.54 -11.05 -3.47
CA THR A 105 -16.14 -11.43 -4.77
C THR A 105 -15.29 -10.90 -5.92
N CYS A 106 -14.89 -9.63 -5.89
CA CYS A 106 -13.99 -9.07 -6.89
C CYS A 106 -12.62 -9.77 -6.91
N TRP A 107 -12.07 -10.08 -5.74
CA TRP A 107 -10.77 -10.73 -5.62
C TRP A 107 -10.78 -12.16 -6.19
N VAL A 108 -11.81 -12.95 -5.86
CA VAL A 108 -12.03 -14.30 -6.40
C VAL A 108 -12.34 -14.24 -7.90
N ALA A 109 -13.16 -13.28 -8.35
CA ALA A 109 -13.43 -13.08 -9.77
C ALA A 109 -12.15 -12.77 -10.57
N GLY A 110 -11.22 -12.02 -9.97
CA GLY A 110 -9.90 -11.76 -10.56
C GLY A 110 -9.07 -13.02 -10.78
N HIS A 111 -9.30 -14.09 -10.00
CA HIS A 111 -8.64 -15.38 -10.14
C HIS A 111 -9.31 -16.28 -11.20
N TYR A 112 -10.34 -15.82 -11.89
CA TYR A 112 -10.89 -16.57 -13.01
C TYR A 112 -9.81 -16.80 -14.07
N ALA A 113 -9.68 -18.02 -14.59
CA ALA A 113 -8.52 -18.43 -15.39
C ALA A 113 -8.34 -17.58 -16.66
N TYR A 114 -9.42 -17.14 -17.30
CA TYR A 114 -9.35 -16.23 -18.46
C TYR A 114 -8.83 -14.82 -18.12
N ILE A 115 -8.74 -14.47 -16.84
CA ILE A 115 -8.13 -13.24 -16.34
C ILE A 115 -6.72 -13.51 -15.82
N ALA A 116 -6.58 -14.50 -14.93
CA ALA A 116 -5.37 -14.71 -14.13
C ALA A 116 -4.35 -15.68 -14.73
N ALA A 117 -4.77 -16.66 -15.54
CA ALA A 117 -3.87 -17.71 -15.99
C ALA A 117 -2.78 -17.13 -16.89
N THR A 118 -1.52 -17.32 -16.48
CA THR A 118 -0.35 -16.96 -17.28
C THR A 118 -0.21 -17.93 -18.47
N PRO A 119 0.46 -17.51 -19.57
CA PRO A 119 0.59 -18.31 -20.79
C PRO A 119 1.09 -19.76 -20.56
N ASP A 120 2.01 -19.95 -19.61
CA ASP A 120 2.56 -21.26 -19.19
C ASP A 120 1.52 -22.18 -18.51
N LYS A 121 0.46 -21.60 -17.92
CA LYS A 121 -0.56 -22.35 -17.19
C LYS A 121 -1.84 -22.60 -18.00
N LEU A 122 -1.97 -22.03 -19.20
CA LEU A 122 -3.17 -22.18 -20.04
C LEU A 122 -3.53 -23.65 -20.30
N ALA A 123 -2.53 -24.46 -20.64
CA ALA A 123 -2.70 -25.89 -20.89
C ALA A 123 -3.21 -26.65 -19.65
N SER A 124 -2.72 -26.28 -18.45
CA SER A 124 -3.16 -26.90 -17.18
C SER A 124 -4.62 -26.59 -16.83
N PHE A 125 -5.17 -25.51 -17.37
CA PHE A 125 -6.58 -25.11 -17.20
C PHE A 125 -7.47 -25.49 -18.39
N GLY A 126 -6.91 -26.08 -19.46
CA GLY A 126 -7.67 -26.44 -20.66
C GLY A 126 -8.27 -25.27 -21.43
N ILE A 127 -7.67 -24.07 -21.30
CA ILE A 127 -8.14 -22.84 -21.99
C ILE A 127 -7.15 -22.44 -23.09
N SER A 128 -7.66 -21.81 -24.16
CA SER A 128 -6.84 -21.39 -25.31
C SER A 128 -6.32 -19.95 -25.20
N TRP A 129 -6.90 -19.14 -24.32
CA TRP A 129 -6.52 -17.74 -24.14
C TRP A 129 -6.77 -17.27 -22.70
N SER A 130 -6.02 -16.25 -22.27
CA SER A 130 -6.23 -15.50 -21.02
C SER A 130 -5.64 -14.10 -21.16
N LEU A 131 -6.11 -13.17 -20.33
CA LEU A 131 -5.49 -11.84 -20.19
C LEU A 131 -4.09 -11.92 -19.54
N GLY A 132 -3.84 -12.97 -18.76
CA GLY A 132 -2.54 -13.21 -18.09
C GLY A 132 -2.22 -12.22 -16.97
N LEU A 133 -3.23 -11.55 -16.41
CA LEU A 133 -3.09 -10.46 -15.42
C LEU A 133 -2.97 -10.95 -13.97
N THR A 134 -2.66 -12.24 -13.78
CA THR A 134 -2.55 -12.91 -12.47
C THR A 134 -3.80 -12.72 -11.58
N GLY A 135 -3.81 -13.29 -10.37
CA GLY A 135 -4.97 -13.21 -9.48
C GLY A 135 -5.22 -11.81 -8.91
N GLU A 136 -4.17 -11.00 -8.90
CA GLU A 136 -4.13 -9.61 -8.43
C GLU A 136 -4.99 -8.67 -9.29
N ALA A 137 -5.38 -9.07 -10.50
CA ALA A 137 -6.41 -8.39 -11.29
C ALA A 137 -7.72 -8.19 -10.49
N GLY A 138 -7.98 -9.03 -9.49
CA GLY A 138 -9.12 -8.89 -8.59
C GLY A 138 -9.11 -7.58 -7.77
N TYR A 139 -7.94 -7.00 -7.51
CA TYR A 139 -7.86 -5.69 -6.84
C TYR A 139 -8.33 -4.55 -7.75
N LEU A 140 -8.03 -4.63 -9.06
CA LEU A 140 -8.57 -3.69 -10.04
C LEU A 140 -10.09 -3.81 -10.14
N LEU A 141 -10.62 -5.04 -10.13
CA LEU A 141 -12.06 -5.26 -10.09
C LEU A 141 -12.68 -4.67 -8.82
N ALA A 142 -12.01 -4.81 -7.66
CA ALA A 142 -12.46 -4.25 -6.40
C ALA A 142 -12.50 -2.70 -6.44
N LEU A 143 -11.44 -2.07 -6.97
CA LEU A 143 -11.38 -0.62 -7.18
C LEU A 143 -12.50 -0.14 -8.11
N ALA A 144 -12.68 -0.80 -9.25
CA ALA A 144 -13.71 -0.47 -10.21
C ALA A 144 -15.12 -0.64 -9.60
N ALA A 145 -15.36 -1.73 -8.86
CA ALA A 145 -16.61 -1.97 -8.16
C ALA A 145 -16.90 -0.88 -7.11
N GLY A 146 -15.90 -0.49 -6.32
CA GLY A 146 -16.03 0.62 -5.36
C GLY A 146 -16.40 1.94 -6.06
N LEU A 147 -15.75 2.25 -7.18
CA LEU A 147 -16.03 3.45 -7.98
C LEU A 147 -17.45 3.45 -8.55
N LEU A 148 -17.90 2.31 -9.08
CA LEU A 148 -19.26 2.12 -9.58
C LEU A 148 -20.27 2.31 -8.46
N VAL A 149 -20.04 1.71 -7.29
CA VAL A 149 -20.91 1.89 -6.11
C VAL A 149 -20.96 3.36 -5.68
N SER A 150 -19.81 4.04 -5.60
CA SER A 150 -19.76 5.45 -5.17
C SER A 150 -20.50 6.41 -6.12
N ASN A 151 -20.48 6.14 -7.43
CA ASN A 151 -20.99 7.08 -8.44
C ASN A 151 -22.40 6.70 -8.95
N LEU A 152 -22.78 5.43 -8.92
CA LEU A 152 -24.10 4.95 -9.36
C LEU A 152 -25.07 4.74 -8.19
N MET A 153 -24.58 4.44 -6.98
CA MET A 153 -25.39 4.14 -5.80
C MET A 153 -24.96 4.96 -4.57
N PRO A 154 -25.04 6.30 -4.61
CA PRO A 154 -24.47 7.17 -3.57
C PRO A 154 -25.06 6.93 -2.16
N GLY A 155 -26.34 6.53 -2.05
CA GLY A 155 -26.94 6.19 -0.76
C GLY A 155 -26.33 4.94 -0.12
N PHE A 156 -26.10 3.89 -0.92
CA PHE A 156 -25.41 2.68 -0.46
C PHE A 156 -23.94 2.96 -0.15
N ALA A 157 -23.27 3.77 -0.98
CA ALA A 157 -21.90 4.21 -0.71
C ALA A 157 -21.78 4.99 0.60
N GLY A 158 -22.73 5.89 0.87
CA GLY A 158 -22.82 6.61 2.14
C GLY A 158 -22.98 5.67 3.33
N TRP A 159 -23.79 4.61 3.21
CA TRP A 159 -23.93 3.59 4.25
C TRP A 159 -22.63 2.80 4.48
N LEU A 160 -21.96 2.36 3.42
CA LEU A 160 -20.69 1.63 3.49
C LEU A 160 -19.54 2.48 4.05
N SER A 161 -19.53 3.79 3.76
CA SER A 161 -18.47 4.71 4.18
C SER A 161 -18.19 4.69 5.69
N GLY A 162 -19.20 4.36 6.50
CA GLY A 162 -19.06 4.22 7.95
C GLY A 162 -18.00 3.20 8.40
N SER A 163 -17.75 2.17 7.59
CA SER A 163 -16.74 1.13 7.86
C SER A 163 -15.62 1.07 6.82
N ALA A 164 -15.65 1.92 5.80
CA ALA A 164 -14.58 2.01 4.81
C ALA A 164 -13.33 2.63 5.46
N ARG A 165 -12.26 1.83 5.59
CA ARG A 165 -10.99 2.22 6.24
C ARG A 165 -9.80 1.80 5.38
N PRO A 166 -9.61 2.43 4.21
CA PRO A 166 -8.56 2.01 3.26
C PRO A 166 -7.17 2.08 3.90
N GLU A 167 -6.90 3.13 4.69
CA GLU A 167 -5.62 3.32 5.40
C GLU A 167 -5.36 2.23 6.45
N TRP A 168 -6.37 1.85 7.23
CA TRP A 168 -6.20 0.78 8.22
C TRP A 168 -5.88 -0.55 7.53
N PHE A 169 -6.61 -0.88 6.46
CA PHE A 169 -6.43 -2.14 5.74
C PHE A 169 -5.07 -2.19 5.01
N ILE A 170 -4.69 -1.14 4.26
CA ILE A 170 -3.41 -1.14 3.53
C ILE A 170 -2.23 -1.24 4.48
N LYS A 171 -2.26 -0.51 5.60
CA LYS A 171 -1.16 -0.52 6.56
C LYS A 171 -1.03 -1.87 7.26
N THR A 172 -2.15 -2.55 7.51
CA THR A 172 -2.12 -3.92 8.01
C THR A 172 -1.43 -4.84 7.01
N ALA A 173 -1.76 -4.72 5.71
CA ALA A 173 -1.12 -5.49 4.65
C ALA A 173 0.39 -5.19 4.52
N ILE A 174 0.79 -3.92 4.66
CA ILE A 174 2.20 -3.50 4.65
C ILE A 174 2.94 -4.10 5.84
N VAL A 175 2.37 -4.05 7.05
CA VAL A 175 3.00 -4.66 8.23
C VAL A 175 3.21 -6.16 8.02
N ILE A 176 2.21 -6.89 7.52
CA ILE A 176 2.34 -8.33 7.17
C ILE A 176 3.45 -8.55 6.13
N LEU A 177 3.53 -7.70 5.10
CA LEU A 177 4.59 -7.76 4.07
C LEU A 177 6.00 -7.64 4.67
N GLY A 178 6.17 -6.90 5.76
CA GLY A 178 7.46 -6.80 6.45
C GLY A 178 8.02 -8.18 6.81
N ALA A 179 7.16 -9.06 7.35
CA ALA A 179 7.55 -10.42 7.75
C ALA A 179 7.99 -11.28 6.55
N SER A 180 7.19 -11.32 5.47
CA SER A 180 7.52 -12.11 4.28
C SER A 180 8.76 -11.57 3.56
N LEU A 181 8.94 -10.25 3.57
CA LEU A 181 10.13 -9.62 3.01
C LEU A 181 11.39 -9.94 3.81
N GLY A 182 11.32 -10.00 5.14
CA GLY A 182 12.48 -10.39 5.97
C GLY A 182 12.95 -11.81 5.67
N VAL A 183 12.02 -12.75 5.42
CA VAL A 183 12.36 -14.11 4.98
C VAL A 183 12.99 -14.11 3.57
N LYS A 184 12.38 -13.38 2.62
CA LYS A 184 12.94 -13.24 1.25
C LYS A 184 14.33 -12.59 1.25
N ALA A 185 14.54 -11.59 2.10
CA ALA A 185 15.82 -10.91 2.26
C ALA A 185 16.95 -11.87 2.71
N ALA A 186 16.63 -12.84 3.56
CA ALA A 186 17.60 -13.86 3.98
C ALA A 186 17.94 -14.86 2.86
N GLY A 187 17.03 -15.08 1.90
CA GLY A 187 17.23 -15.98 0.75
C GLY A 187 17.94 -15.34 -0.46
N ALA A 188 17.78 -14.03 -0.64
CA ALA A 188 18.35 -13.26 -1.76
C ALA A 188 18.98 -11.95 -1.26
N SER A 189 19.91 -12.07 -0.31
CA SER A 189 20.47 -10.94 0.43
C SER A 189 21.12 -9.89 -0.45
N SER A 190 21.85 -10.27 -1.51
CA SER A 190 22.51 -9.31 -2.41
C SER A 190 21.51 -8.42 -3.18
N LEU A 191 20.47 -9.01 -3.78
CA LEU A 191 19.44 -8.25 -4.50
C LEU A 191 18.60 -7.41 -3.53
N MET A 192 18.23 -7.95 -2.37
CA MET A 192 17.43 -7.21 -1.40
C MET A 192 18.21 -6.05 -0.78
N THR A 193 19.47 -6.27 -0.37
CA THR A 193 20.33 -5.20 0.12
C THR A 193 20.52 -4.11 -0.94
N ALA A 194 20.67 -4.50 -2.21
CA ALA A 194 20.73 -3.54 -3.30
C ALA A 194 19.43 -2.74 -3.41
N VAL A 195 18.25 -3.39 -3.39
CA VAL A 195 16.94 -2.71 -3.44
C VAL A 195 16.75 -1.76 -2.25
N MET A 196 17.14 -2.17 -1.04
CA MET A 196 17.03 -1.34 0.16
C MET A 196 17.93 -0.11 0.09
N PHE A 197 19.20 -0.29 -0.29
CA PHE A 197 20.17 0.81 -0.40
C PHE A 197 19.78 1.78 -1.52
N ARG A 198 19.46 1.23 -2.70
CA ARG A 198 18.98 1.99 -3.87
C ARG A 198 17.71 2.76 -3.56
N GLY A 199 16.77 2.13 -2.83
CA GLY A 199 15.55 2.76 -2.37
C GLY A 199 15.83 3.93 -1.44
N LEU A 200 16.66 3.73 -0.42
CA LEU A 200 17.05 4.80 0.51
C LEU A 200 17.73 5.99 -0.20
N ALA A 201 18.69 5.71 -1.09
CA ALA A 201 19.40 6.74 -1.84
C ALA A 201 18.46 7.51 -2.78
N ALA A 202 17.63 6.78 -3.54
CA ALA A 202 16.61 7.37 -4.41
C ALA A 202 15.69 8.33 -3.67
N ILE A 203 15.34 8.02 -2.41
CA ILE A 203 14.43 8.84 -1.61
C ILE A 203 15.09 10.12 -1.14
N ILE A 204 16.33 10.04 -0.63
CA ILE A 204 17.06 11.24 -0.20
C ILE A 204 17.17 12.23 -1.37
N GLU A 205 17.56 11.75 -2.54
CA GLU A 205 17.70 12.57 -3.74
C GLU A 205 16.37 13.13 -4.22
N ALA A 206 15.38 12.26 -4.42
CA ALA A 206 14.05 12.65 -4.89
C ALA A 206 13.44 13.70 -3.96
N TYR A 207 13.59 13.50 -2.66
CA TYR A 207 12.99 14.35 -1.66
C TYR A 207 13.59 15.76 -1.64
N LEU A 208 14.92 15.87 -1.60
CA LEU A 208 15.62 17.16 -1.60
C LEU A 208 15.27 17.99 -2.85
N ILE A 209 15.03 17.31 -3.97
CA ILE A 209 14.65 17.94 -5.23
C ILE A 209 13.16 18.30 -5.25
N TYR A 210 12.26 17.32 -5.02
CA TYR A 210 10.81 17.53 -5.10
C TYR A 210 10.34 18.62 -4.15
N TRP A 211 10.72 18.53 -2.87
CA TRP A 211 10.20 19.45 -1.87
C TRP A 211 10.65 20.87 -2.16
N ALA A 212 11.94 21.06 -2.50
CA ALA A 212 12.48 22.37 -2.84
C ALA A 212 11.80 22.97 -4.07
N LEU A 213 11.66 22.19 -5.16
CA LEU A 213 11.02 22.65 -6.38
C LEU A 213 9.55 23.00 -6.18
N VAL A 214 8.78 22.14 -5.50
CA VAL A 214 7.36 22.41 -5.23
C VAL A 214 7.21 23.62 -4.31
N TYR A 215 8.03 23.72 -3.26
CA TYR A 215 7.99 24.87 -2.35
C TYR A 215 8.32 26.17 -3.07
N LEU A 216 9.39 26.19 -3.88
CA LEU A 216 9.79 27.35 -4.67
C LEU A 216 8.69 27.72 -5.68
N LEU A 217 8.19 26.77 -6.45
CA LEU A 217 7.10 26.99 -7.41
C LEU A 217 5.87 27.60 -6.71
N ALA A 218 5.44 27.01 -5.59
CA ALA A 218 4.31 27.51 -4.82
C ALA A 218 4.53 28.93 -4.31
N ARG A 219 5.76 29.25 -3.86
CA ARG A 219 6.12 30.55 -3.27
C ARG A 219 6.34 31.65 -4.31
N THR A 220 7.07 31.37 -5.38
CA THR A 220 7.57 32.39 -6.32
C THR A 220 6.63 32.58 -7.50
N VAL A 221 6.16 31.48 -8.11
CA VAL A 221 5.29 31.54 -9.30
C VAL A 221 3.83 31.73 -8.89
N PHE A 222 3.37 30.96 -7.90
CA PHE A 222 1.98 30.99 -7.47
C PHE A 222 1.72 31.84 -6.24
N GLY A 223 2.73 32.46 -5.63
CA GLY A 223 2.56 33.44 -4.56
C GLY A 223 1.86 32.93 -3.29
N PHE A 224 1.81 31.61 -3.04
CA PHE A 224 1.22 31.05 -1.83
C PHE A 224 2.00 31.50 -0.60
N SER A 225 1.34 31.72 0.54
CA SER A 225 2.05 32.00 1.80
C SER A 225 2.91 30.81 2.23
N ARG A 226 3.90 31.03 3.12
CA ARG A 226 4.72 29.94 3.66
C ARG A 226 3.86 28.86 4.35
N GLU A 227 2.81 29.28 5.06
CA GLU A 227 1.83 28.41 5.71
C GLU A 227 1.15 27.45 4.74
N TRP A 228 0.85 27.87 3.50
CA TRP A 228 0.27 27.01 2.47
C TRP A 228 1.33 26.22 1.68
N ALA A 229 2.44 26.87 1.34
CA ALA A 229 3.47 26.28 0.50
C ALA A 229 4.19 25.10 1.15
N ALA A 230 4.45 25.13 2.47
CA ALA A 230 5.17 24.05 3.15
C ALA A 230 4.35 22.74 3.27
N PRO A 231 3.07 22.76 3.71
CA PRO A 231 2.23 21.56 3.70
C PRO A 231 1.95 21.06 2.27
N LEU A 232 1.75 21.97 1.31
CA LEU A 232 1.58 21.62 -0.10
C LEU A 232 2.82 20.91 -0.65
N ALA A 233 4.01 21.48 -0.48
CA ALA A 233 5.27 20.87 -0.89
C ALA A 233 5.47 19.49 -0.25
N SER A 234 5.17 19.36 1.03
CA SER A 234 5.32 18.08 1.75
C SER A 234 4.31 17.04 1.29
N GLY A 235 3.05 17.44 1.07
CA GLY A 235 2.03 16.54 0.55
C GLY A 235 2.35 16.02 -0.85
N ILE A 236 2.76 16.90 -1.76
CA ILE A 236 3.11 16.51 -3.13
C ILE A 236 4.44 15.72 -3.17
N SER A 237 5.37 15.95 -2.25
CA SER A 237 6.74 15.40 -2.37
C SER A 237 7.04 14.15 -1.54
N ILE A 238 6.22 13.83 -0.53
CA ILE A 238 6.48 12.74 0.43
C ILE A 238 5.38 11.66 0.28
N CYS A 239 4.60 11.41 1.33
CA CYS A 239 3.54 10.41 1.40
C CYS A 239 2.14 11.02 1.38
N GLY A 240 1.99 12.22 0.82
CA GLY A 240 0.67 12.78 0.62
C GLY A 240 0.03 13.33 1.89
N VAL A 241 -1.02 12.66 2.35
CA VAL A 241 -1.90 13.13 3.44
C VAL A 241 -1.14 13.24 4.76
N SER A 242 -0.42 12.18 5.15
CA SER A 242 0.35 12.16 6.40
C SER A 242 1.39 13.28 6.43
N ALA A 243 2.06 13.52 5.30
CA ALA A 243 3.07 14.58 5.14
C ALA A 243 2.47 15.98 5.23
N ALA A 244 1.33 16.22 4.59
CA ALA A 244 0.63 17.50 4.66
C ALA A 244 0.19 17.80 6.10
N ILE A 245 -0.42 16.82 6.79
CA ILE A 245 -0.90 16.95 8.17
C ILE A 245 0.27 17.18 9.14
N THR A 246 1.31 16.34 9.05
CA THR A 246 2.47 16.42 9.95
C THR A 246 3.21 17.74 9.76
N THR A 247 3.38 18.18 8.51
CA THR A 247 4.00 19.48 8.21
C THR A 247 3.14 20.63 8.70
N GLY A 248 1.83 20.60 8.43
CA GLY A 248 0.90 21.61 8.92
C GLY A 248 0.98 21.76 10.43
N ALA A 249 1.10 20.65 11.16
CA ALA A 249 1.27 20.70 12.60
C ALA A 249 2.66 21.19 13.05
N ALA A 250 3.74 20.75 12.38
CA ALA A 250 5.11 21.19 12.66
C ALA A 250 5.28 22.71 12.55
N ILE A 251 4.59 23.31 11.56
CA ILE A 251 4.63 24.77 11.32
C ILE A 251 3.48 25.54 11.99
N ARG A 252 2.60 24.85 12.72
CA ARG A 252 1.39 25.41 13.36
C ARG A 252 0.45 26.14 12.37
N ALA A 253 0.25 25.56 11.19
CA ALA A 253 -0.71 26.04 10.21
C ALA A 253 -2.15 25.89 10.68
N ARG A 254 -3.05 26.71 10.14
CA ARG A 254 -4.50 26.57 10.37
C ARG A 254 -4.98 25.19 9.88
N PRO A 255 -5.87 24.50 10.61
CA PRO A 255 -6.31 23.14 10.27
C PRO A 255 -6.84 22.97 8.83
N VAL A 256 -7.48 24.01 8.29
CA VAL A 256 -7.98 24.01 6.91
C VAL A 256 -6.88 23.77 5.88
N VAL A 257 -5.65 24.23 6.11
CA VAL A 257 -4.54 24.11 5.16
C VAL A 257 -4.17 22.65 4.88
N PRO A 258 -3.74 21.85 5.87
CA PRO A 258 -3.41 20.45 5.65
C PRO A 258 -4.63 19.62 5.22
N ILE A 259 -5.85 19.96 5.65
CA ILE A 259 -7.07 19.27 5.20
C ILE A 259 -7.26 19.44 3.69
N MET A 260 -7.19 20.67 3.18
CA MET A 260 -7.37 20.95 1.75
C MET A 260 -6.27 20.35 0.89
N VAL A 261 -5.01 20.41 1.36
CA VAL A 261 -3.89 19.73 0.67
C VAL A 261 -4.10 18.21 0.65
N SER A 262 -4.56 17.63 1.75
CA SER A 262 -4.84 16.19 1.85
C SER A 262 -5.94 15.75 0.89
N SER A 263 -7.04 16.50 0.80
CA SER A 263 -8.10 16.22 -0.19
C SER A 263 -7.54 16.22 -1.61
N LEU A 264 -6.72 17.23 -1.94
CA LEU A 264 -6.11 17.34 -3.27
C LEU A 264 -5.19 16.18 -3.61
N VAL A 265 -4.33 15.78 -2.66
CA VAL A 265 -3.45 14.61 -2.79
C VAL A 265 -4.26 13.36 -3.12
N VAL A 266 -5.38 13.13 -2.42
CA VAL A 266 -6.23 11.96 -2.66
C VAL A 266 -6.77 11.97 -4.10
N VAL A 267 -7.21 13.13 -4.60
CA VAL A 267 -7.69 13.28 -5.99
C VAL A 267 -6.62 12.87 -7.00
N PHE A 268 -5.43 13.44 -6.90
CA PHE A 268 -4.34 13.15 -7.83
C PHE A 268 -3.81 11.72 -7.67
N SER A 269 -3.81 11.18 -6.45
CA SER A 269 -3.38 9.80 -6.21
C SER A 269 -4.26 8.78 -6.93
N VAL A 270 -5.56 9.06 -7.08
CA VAL A 270 -6.45 8.22 -7.91
C VAL A 270 -6.06 8.31 -9.39
N ILE A 271 -5.74 9.51 -9.90
CA ILE A 271 -5.29 9.69 -11.28
C ILE A 271 -3.97 8.94 -11.51
N GLU A 272 -3.01 9.11 -10.61
CA GLU A 272 -1.70 8.44 -10.62
C GLU A 272 -1.86 6.91 -10.60
N LEU A 273 -2.72 6.40 -9.71
CA LEU A 273 -3.04 4.97 -9.59
C LEU A 273 -3.61 4.38 -10.88
N LEU A 274 -4.44 5.13 -11.61
CA LEU A 274 -5.09 4.64 -12.83
C LEU A 274 -4.18 4.79 -14.06
N ALA A 275 -3.37 5.85 -14.14
CA ALA A 275 -2.60 6.18 -15.34
C ALA A 275 -1.18 5.60 -15.33
N LEU A 276 -0.47 5.66 -14.19
CA LEU A 276 0.95 5.34 -14.14
C LEU A 276 1.27 3.84 -14.33
N PRO A 277 0.50 2.89 -13.77
CA PRO A 277 0.74 1.47 -14.03
C PRO A 277 0.64 1.10 -15.51
N TRP A 278 -0.34 1.68 -16.22
CA TRP A 278 -0.49 1.49 -17.66
C TRP A 278 0.69 2.07 -18.46
N ALA A 279 1.17 3.25 -18.07
CA ALA A 279 2.38 3.83 -18.68
C ALA A 279 3.61 2.95 -18.40
N ALA A 280 3.75 2.44 -17.17
CA ALA A 280 4.85 1.57 -16.77
C ALA A 280 4.83 0.23 -17.54
N SER A 281 3.67 -0.40 -17.70
CA SER A 281 3.57 -1.62 -18.51
C SER A 281 3.85 -1.35 -20.00
N THR A 282 3.43 -0.21 -20.53
CA THR A 282 3.69 0.11 -21.94
C THR A 282 5.17 0.40 -22.21
N PHE A 283 5.81 1.22 -21.38
CA PHE A 283 7.15 1.78 -21.67
C PHE A 283 8.30 1.15 -20.87
N LEU A 284 8.02 0.58 -19.70
CA LEU A 284 9.04 0.11 -18.74
C LEU A 284 8.95 -1.40 -18.46
N TRP A 285 8.18 -2.16 -19.26
CA TRP A 285 8.03 -3.59 -19.01
C TRP A 285 9.34 -4.39 -19.07
N ARG A 286 10.40 -3.88 -19.70
CA ARG A 286 11.75 -4.50 -19.70
C ARG A 286 12.60 -4.11 -18.49
N GLU A 287 12.19 -3.10 -17.74
CA GLU A 287 12.88 -2.54 -16.57
C GLU A 287 11.96 -2.63 -15.34
N PRO A 288 11.57 -3.84 -14.92
CA PRO A 288 10.53 -4.06 -13.90
C PRO A 288 10.81 -3.37 -12.56
N LEU A 289 12.07 -3.33 -12.10
CA LEU A 289 12.39 -2.68 -10.83
C LEU A 289 12.46 -1.15 -10.95
N VAL A 290 12.75 -0.60 -12.14
CA VAL A 290 12.60 0.83 -12.43
C VAL A 290 11.13 1.23 -12.38
N ALA A 291 10.26 0.45 -13.02
CA ALA A 291 8.81 0.65 -12.97
C ALA A 291 8.28 0.63 -11.53
N ALA A 292 8.70 -0.37 -10.74
CA ALA A 292 8.34 -0.51 -9.33
C ALA A 292 8.80 0.68 -8.47
N ALA A 293 10.07 1.06 -8.58
CA ALA A 293 10.61 2.21 -7.85
C ALA A 293 9.89 3.51 -8.26
N TRP A 294 9.55 3.65 -9.55
CA TRP A 294 8.82 4.81 -10.05
C TRP A 294 7.43 4.91 -9.45
N MET A 295 6.70 3.79 -9.32
CA MET A 295 5.41 3.77 -8.60
C MET A 295 5.57 4.25 -7.15
N GLY A 296 6.62 3.78 -6.46
CA GLY A 296 6.91 4.16 -5.07
C GLY A 296 7.25 5.65 -4.89
N LEU A 297 7.98 6.25 -5.83
CA LEU A 297 8.41 7.65 -5.78
C LEU A 297 7.34 8.63 -6.30
N ALA A 298 6.61 8.25 -7.34
CA ALA A 298 5.71 9.12 -8.08
C ALA A 298 4.30 9.16 -7.47
N VAL A 299 3.79 8.05 -6.96
CA VAL A 299 2.40 7.96 -6.48
C VAL A 299 2.35 8.38 -5.01
N LYS A 300 1.46 9.32 -4.65
CA LYS A 300 1.63 10.08 -3.40
C LYS A 300 1.05 9.46 -2.15
N THR A 301 -0.08 8.75 -2.18
CA THR A 301 -0.57 8.04 -0.99
C THR A 301 -0.01 6.62 -0.89
N ASP A 302 0.11 6.09 0.32
CA ASP A 302 0.62 4.74 0.59
C ASP A 302 -0.28 3.69 -0.07
N GLY A 303 -1.59 3.85 0.12
CA GLY A 303 -2.63 3.07 -0.55
C GLY A 303 -2.47 3.05 -2.07
N ALA A 304 -2.41 4.22 -2.71
CA ALA A 304 -2.30 4.30 -4.15
C ALA A 304 -0.95 3.82 -4.68
N ALA A 305 0.16 4.09 -3.98
CA ALA A 305 1.49 3.69 -4.43
C ALA A 305 1.64 2.17 -4.43
N VAL A 306 1.31 1.54 -3.31
CA VAL A 306 1.36 0.07 -3.22
C VAL A 306 0.37 -0.54 -4.21
N ALA A 307 -0.84 0.04 -4.33
CA ALA A 307 -1.81 -0.42 -5.31
C ALA A 307 -1.30 -0.33 -6.76
N SER A 308 -0.69 0.80 -7.13
CA SER A 308 -0.10 1.01 -8.45
C SER A 308 1.06 0.05 -8.72
N GLY A 309 1.87 -0.28 -7.71
CA GLY A 309 2.94 -1.26 -7.81
C GLY A 309 2.41 -2.67 -8.09
N VAL A 310 1.32 -3.07 -7.43
CA VAL A 310 0.66 -4.37 -7.71
C VAL A 310 0.09 -4.40 -9.13
N ILE A 311 -0.56 -3.32 -9.56
CA ILE A 311 -1.14 -3.23 -10.91
C ILE A 311 -0.04 -3.24 -11.97
N ALA A 312 1.04 -2.50 -11.74
CA ALA A 312 2.18 -2.46 -12.65
C ALA A 312 2.83 -3.83 -12.74
N GLU A 313 3.02 -4.52 -11.60
CA GLU A 313 3.57 -5.88 -11.55
C GLU A 313 2.73 -6.86 -12.38
N SER A 314 1.41 -6.90 -12.18
CA SER A 314 0.55 -7.84 -12.91
C SER A 314 0.56 -7.60 -14.42
N GLN A 315 0.52 -6.33 -14.85
CA GLN A 315 0.57 -5.96 -16.27
C GLN A 315 1.94 -6.24 -16.89
N ILE A 316 3.03 -5.93 -16.19
CA ILE A 316 4.40 -6.15 -16.65
C ILE A 316 4.70 -7.66 -16.74
N LEU A 317 4.30 -8.46 -15.75
CA LEU A 317 4.47 -9.91 -15.79
C LEU A 317 3.68 -10.55 -16.95
N ALA A 318 2.46 -10.06 -17.21
CA ALA A 318 1.68 -10.51 -18.36
C ALA A 318 2.40 -10.22 -19.70
N GLN A 319 2.99 -9.03 -19.81
CA GLN A 319 3.70 -8.59 -21.01
C GLN A 319 5.06 -9.26 -21.21
N ALA A 320 5.81 -9.45 -20.12
CA ALA A 320 7.08 -10.18 -20.10
C ALA A 320 6.87 -11.61 -20.60
N HIS A 321 5.85 -12.31 -20.09
CA HIS A 321 5.53 -13.67 -20.53
C HIS A 321 5.19 -13.75 -22.03
N ARG A 322 4.40 -12.82 -22.55
CA ARG A 322 4.12 -12.73 -24.00
C ARG A 322 5.38 -12.55 -24.85
N SER A 323 6.46 -12.05 -24.25
CA SER A 323 7.75 -11.81 -24.89
C SER A 323 8.80 -12.89 -24.58
N GLY A 324 8.41 -13.99 -23.92
CA GLY A 324 9.31 -15.10 -23.57
C GLY A 324 10.14 -14.88 -22.29
N LEU A 325 9.87 -13.84 -21.51
CA LEU A 325 10.54 -13.57 -20.23
C LEU A 325 9.63 -13.99 -19.07
N ALA A 326 10.18 -14.65 -18.06
CA ALA A 326 9.44 -15.05 -16.86
C ALA A 326 10.14 -14.53 -15.60
N TRP A 327 9.52 -13.61 -14.89
CA TRP A 327 10.02 -13.06 -13.63
C TRP A 327 9.21 -13.57 -12.44
N GLU A 328 9.89 -13.73 -11.30
CA GLU A 328 9.26 -14.12 -10.04
C GLU A 328 8.32 -12.99 -9.53
N PRO A 329 7.05 -13.29 -9.19
CA PRO A 329 6.12 -12.32 -8.63
C PRO A 329 6.52 -11.78 -7.25
N GLY A 330 6.01 -10.60 -6.91
CA GLY A 330 6.17 -9.96 -5.60
C GLY A 330 7.43 -9.12 -5.44
N TRP A 331 8.39 -9.18 -6.36
CA TRP A 331 9.61 -8.35 -6.30
C TRP A 331 9.38 -6.88 -6.67
N MET A 332 8.48 -6.62 -7.63
CA MET A 332 8.10 -5.24 -7.98
C MET A 332 7.22 -4.66 -6.88
N LEU A 333 6.29 -5.43 -6.32
CA LEU A 333 5.53 -5.03 -5.15
C LEU A 333 6.45 -4.71 -3.96
N ALA A 334 7.38 -5.62 -3.63
CA ALA A 334 8.34 -5.42 -2.56
C ALA A 334 9.19 -4.15 -2.78
N THR A 335 9.65 -3.91 -4.00
CA THR A 335 10.43 -2.71 -4.35
C THR A 335 9.59 -1.45 -4.19
N THR A 336 8.36 -1.44 -4.71
CA THR A 336 7.42 -0.32 -4.58
C THR A 336 7.16 0.01 -3.11
N THR A 337 6.80 -1.01 -2.32
CA THR A 337 6.50 -0.81 -0.89
C THR A 337 7.74 -0.42 -0.10
N THR A 338 8.91 -0.97 -0.40
CA THR A 338 10.17 -0.62 0.27
C THR A 338 10.51 0.85 0.05
N VAL A 339 10.49 1.29 -1.21
CA VAL A 339 10.68 2.71 -1.57
C VAL A 339 9.66 3.56 -0.82
N LYS A 340 8.39 3.14 -0.77
CA LYS A 340 7.34 3.89 -0.09
C LYS A 340 7.54 4.00 1.43
N VAL A 341 7.80 2.89 2.10
CA VAL A 341 8.01 2.86 3.56
C VAL A 341 9.19 3.72 3.98
N PHE A 342 10.27 3.77 3.19
CA PHE A 342 11.38 4.67 3.47
C PHE A 342 11.02 6.15 3.30
N ILE A 343 10.12 6.51 2.38
CA ILE A 343 9.55 7.86 2.30
C ILE A 343 8.82 8.20 3.60
N ASP A 344 8.09 7.24 4.17
CA ASP A 344 7.39 7.37 5.44
C ASP A 344 8.31 7.41 6.67
N VAL A 345 9.55 6.92 6.58
CA VAL A 345 10.57 7.20 7.61
C VAL A 345 10.98 8.67 7.54
N PHE A 346 11.15 9.20 6.33
CA PHE A 346 11.69 10.55 6.11
C PHE A 346 10.77 11.66 6.62
N ILE A 347 9.44 11.42 6.67
CA ILE A 347 8.47 12.38 7.21
C ILE A 347 8.78 12.80 8.65
N GLY A 348 9.25 11.87 9.51
CA GLY A 348 9.54 12.14 10.91
C GLY A 348 10.74 13.07 11.07
N ILE A 349 11.78 12.80 10.29
CA ILE A 349 13.00 13.63 10.22
C ILE A 349 12.63 15.01 9.68
N TRP A 350 11.86 15.07 8.59
CA TRP A 350 11.51 16.33 7.96
C TRP A 350 10.60 17.21 8.82
N ALA A 351 9.63 16.61 9.50
CA ALA A 351 8.76 17.32 10.43
C ALA A 351 9.56 17.99 11.55
N LEU A 352 10.60 17.32 12.06
CA LEU A 352 11.52 17.90 13.03
C LEU A 352 12.31 19.07 12.44
N VAL A 353 12.90 18.89 11.25
CA VAL A 353 13.63 19.95 10.56
C VAL A 353 12.75 21.19 10.35
N LEU A 354 11.54 21.02 9.82
CA LEU A 354 10.62 22.13 9.60
C LEU A 354 10.17 22.77 10.89
N ALA A 355 9.91 22.01 11.95
CA ALA A 355 9.52 22.58 13.24
C ALA A 355 10.64 23.46 13.84
N VAL A 356 11.90 23.02 13.75
CA VAL A 356 13.08 23.79 14.16
C VAL A 356 13.21 25.06 13.32
N VAL A 357 13.18 24.93 11.99
CA VAL A 357 13.29 26.07 11.06
C VAL A 357 12.17 27.07 11.29
N TRP A 358 10.95 26.61 11.56
CA TRP A 358 9.82 27.50 11.79
C TRP A 358 9.91 28.22 13.12
N ALA A 359 10.19 27.50 14.21
CA ALA A 359 10.26 28.07 15.54
C ALA A 359 11.41 29.08 15.70
N TYR A 360 12.56 28.80 15.08
CA TYR A 360 13.78 29.59 15.29
C TYR A 360 14.18 30.47 14.11
N GLY A 361 13.63 30.26 12.91
CA GLY A 361 13.99 31.00 11.69
C GLY A 361 12.87 31.80 11.03
N ILE A 362 11.61 31.35 11.13
CA ILE A 362 10.49 31.97 10.38
C ILE A 362 9.53 32.72 11.30
N ASP A 363 8.99 32.04 12.32
CA ASP A 363 8.01 32.58 13.27
C ASP A 363 8.63 32.60 14.67
N ARG A 364 9.62 33.49 14.83
CA ARG A 364 10.39 33.67 16.07
C ARG A 364 9.50 34.30 17.15
N LYS A 365 8.89 33.45 17.97
CA LYS A 365 8.11 33.88 19.14
C LYS A 365 8.91 33.69 20.43
N PRO A 366 8.88 34.64 21.38
CA PRO A 366 9.49 34.45 22.70
C PRO A 366 8.94 33.17 23.36
N GLY A 367 9.82 32.27 23.81
CA GLY A 367 9.43 30.99 24.40
C GLY A 367 8.97 29.91 23.40
N ALA A 368 9.15 30.11 22.09
CA ALA A 368 8.84 29.08 21.10
C ALA A 368 9.69 27.82 21.31
N SER A 369 9.02 26.70 21.57
CA SER A 369 9.62 25.37 21.61
C SER A 369 9.22 24.56 20.38
N VAL A 370 10.06 23.57 20.05
CA VAL A 370 9.75 22.56 19.05
C VAL A 370 8.78 21.55 19.68
N PRO A 371 7.62 21.27 19.06
CA PRO A 371 6.64 20.35 19.60
C PRO A 371 7.08 18.89 19.37
N LEU A 372 8.19 18.48 19.98
CA LEU A 372 8.80 17.15 19.82
C LEU A 372 7.79 16.03 20.10
N ARG A 373 7.01 16.14 21.19
CA ARG A 373 5.96 15.17 21.54
C ARG A 373 4.96 15.01 20.41
N ASP A 374 4.52 16.10 19.78
CA ASP A 374 3.50 16.05 18.75
C ASP A 374 4.05 15.59 17.39
N ILE A 375 5.34 15.77 17.14
CA ILE A 375 6.02 15.23 15.95
C ILE A 375 6.16 13.73 16.09
N VAL A 376 6.66 13.25 17.24
CA VAL A 376 6.79 11.81 17.50
C VAL A 376 5.42 11.13 17.51
N ARG A 377 4.35 11.79 18.00
CA ARG A 377 2.96 11.30 17.96
C ARG A 377 2.43 11.04 16.55
N ARG A 378 2.98 11.73 15.56
CA ARG A 378 2.54 11.68 14.17
C ARG A 378 3.46 10.85 13.28
N PHE A 379 4.53 10.29 13.86
CA PHE A 379 5.35 9.34 13.15
C PHE A 379 4.50 8.12 12.77
N PRO A 380 4.56 7.64 11.51
CA PRO A 380 3.72 6.53 11.08
C PRO A 380 4.07 5.23 11.83
N ALA A 381 3.15 4.75 12.66
CA ALA A 381 3.33 3.55 13.48
C ALA A 381 3.49 2.29 12.60
N PHE A 382 2.80 2.23 11.45
CA PHE A 382 2.90 1.07 10.56
C PHE A 382 4.33 0.85 10.03
N VAL A 383 5.14 1.91 9.89
CA VAL A 383 6.56 1.83 9.53
C VAL A 383 7.33 1.07 10.60
N ILE A 384 7.05 1.35 11.87
CA ILE A 384 7.63 0.61 13.01
C ILE A 384 7.21 -0.86 12.95
N GLY A 385 5.93 -1.13 12.72
CA GLY A 385 5.41 -2.50 12.58
C GLY A 385 6.08 -3.28 11.44
N TYR A 386 6.20 -2.66 10.26
CA TYR A 386 6.88 -3.23 9.10
C TYR A 386 8.33 -3.59 9.41
N PHE A 387 9.13 -2.64 9.92
CA PHE A 387 10.54 -2.89 10.22
C PHE A 387 10.72 -3.87 11.38
N ALA A 388 9.85 -3.84 12.39
CA ALA A 388 9.90 -4.78 13.49
C ALA A 388 9.71 -6.23 13.00
N LEU A 389 8.69 -6.48 12.17
CA LEU A 389 8.44 -7.81 11.63
C LEU A 389 9.49 -8.23 10.59
N PHE A 390 9.96 -7.28 9.76
CA PHE A 390 11.06 -7.52 8.83
C PHE A 390 12.33 -7.94 9.56
N LEU A 391 12.78 -7.16 10.56
CA LEU A 391 14.00 -7.46 11.32
C LEU A 391 13.84 -8.75 12.11
N LEU A 392 12.66 -8.99 12.70
CA LEU A 392 12.38 -10.23 13.42
C LEU A 392 12.57 -11.45 12.51
N THR A 393 11.88 -11.52 11.38
CA THR A 393 11.97 -12.70 10.50
C THR A 393 13.32 -12.80 9.80
N PHE A 394 13.93 -11.67 9.44
CA PHE A 394 15.26 -11.61 8.83
C PHE A 394 16.35 -12.13 9.78
N LEU A 395 16.40 -11.64 11.02
CA LEU A 395 17.40 -12.05 12.00
C LEU A 395 17.24 -13.53 12.37
N VAL A 396 16.01 -14.00 12.57
CA VAL A 396 15.73 -15.44 12.83
C VAL A 396 16.20 -16.29 11.65
N ALA A 397 15.94 -15.87 10.40
CA ALA A 397 16.33 -16.59 9.19
C ALA A 397 17.86 -16.56 8.91
N LEU A 398 18.57 -15.54 9.41
CA LEU A 398 20.03 -15.45 9.34
C LEU A 398 20.71 -16.28 10.41
N GLU A 399 20.32 -16.12 11.68
CA GLU A 399 20.90 -16.80 12.84
C GLU A 399 20.62 -18.31 12.81
N TRP A 400 19.43 -18.71 12.34
CA TRP A 400 19.04 -20.11 12.21
C TRP A 400 18.61 -20.44 10.78
N PRO A 401 19.56 -20.68 9.85
CA PRO A 401 19.26 -20.94 8.44
C PRO A 401 18.29 -22.11 8.20
N GLY A 402 18.27 -23.10 9.11
CA GLY A 402 17.33 -24.23 9.05
C GLY A 402 15.85 -23.84 9.24
N THR A 403 15.57 -22.64 9.76
CA THR A 403 14.19 -22.16 9.96
C THR A 403 13.60 -21.50 8.72
N ARG A 404 14.40 -21.21 7.68
CA ARG A 404 13.97 -20.46 6.49
C ARG A 404 12.75 -21.06 5.79
N ALA A 405 12.73 -22.38 5.60
CA ALA A 405 11.61 -23.07 4.97
C ALA A 405 10.34 -23.00 5.83
N GLY A 406 10.48 -23.18 7.15
CA GLY A 406 9.39 -23.03 8.10
C GLY A 406 8.83 -21.60 8.15
N LEU A 407 9.71 -20.60 8.18
CA LEU A 407 9.33 -19.19 8.12
C LEU A 407 8.66 -18.82 6.79
N ALA A 408 9.12 -19.38 5.67
CA ALA A 408 8.47 -19.20 4.38
C ALA A 408 7.06 -19.81 4.36
N SER A 409 6.88 -20.98 4.99
CA SER A 409 5.55 -21.59 5.16
C SER A 409 4.65 -20.71 6.04
N ALA A 410 5.14 -20.31 7.21
CA ALA A 410 4.41 -19.47 8.16
C ALA A 410 4.00 -18.12 7.56
N THR A 411 4.93 -17.43 6.88
CA THR A 411 4.62 -16.17 6.20
C THR A 411 3.71 -16.37 4.97
N GLY A 412 3.75 -17.55 4.34
CA GLY A 412 2.82 -17.95 3.28
C GLY A 412 1.38 -18.11 3.77
N GLU A 413 1.14 -18.57 5.01
CA GLU A 413 -0.21 -18.73 5.56
C GLU A 413 -0.94 -17.41 5.79
N VAL A 414 -0.21 -16.32 6.03
CA VAL A 414 -0.78 -14.97 6.19
C VAL A 414 -0.86 -14.19 4.87
N GLU A 415 -0.32 -14.74 3.79
CA GLU A 415 -0.31 -14.10 2.49
C GLU A 415 -1.72 -13.89 1.89
N PRO A 416 -2.66 -14.86 2.00
CA PRO A 416 -4.05 -14.61 1.62
C PRO A 416 -4.72 -13.53 2.44
N LEU A 417 -4.38 -13.38 3.73
CA LEU A 417 -4.89 -12.28 4.55
C LEU A 417 -4.36 -10.93 4.08
N ARG A 418 -3.08 -10.87 3.69
CA ARG A 418 -2.49 -9.68 3.05
C ARG A 418 -3.24 -9.32 1.77
N GLY A 419 -3.49 -10.31 0.90
CA GLY A 419 -4.26 -10.15 -0.33
C GLY A 419 -5.70 -9.67 -0.07
N LEU A 420 -6.36 -10.23 0.94
CA LEU A 420 -7.68 -9.78 1.39
C LEU A 420 -7.66 -8.31 1.84
N PHE A 421 -6.68 -7.89 2.64
CA PHE A 421 -6.55 -6.49 3.05
C PHE A 421 -6.29 -5.55 1.87
N PHE A 422 -5.58 -5.99 0.82
CA PHE A 422 -5.52 -5.22 -0.43
C PHE A 422 -6.88 -5.13 -1.11
N ALA A 423 -7.60 -6.24 -1.28
CA ALA A 423 -8.92 -6.21 -1.91
C ALA A 423 -9.87 -5.25 -1.18
N LEU A 424 -9.90 -5.31 0.16
CA LEU A 424 -10.66 -4.39 1.01
C LEU A 424 -10.21 -2.93 0.82
N THR A 425 -8.90 -2.69 0.76
CA THR A 425 -8.34 -1.35 0.53
C THR A 425 -8.80 -0.80 -0.81
N PHE A 426 -8.60 -1.54 -1.90
CA PHE A 426 -8.91 -1.08 -3.25
C PHE A 426 -10.39 -0.79 -3.41
N PHE A 427 -11.27 -1.67 -2.87
CA PHE A 427 -12.69 -1.39 -2.84
C PHE A 427 -13.00 -0.10 -2.08
N CYS A 428 -12.41 0.10 -0.90
CA CYS A 428 -12.60 1.32 -0.11
C CYS A 428 -12.07 2.58 -0.80
N ILE A 429 -10.95 2.49 -1.54
CA ILE A 429 -10.42 3.61 -2.35
C ILE A 429 -11.43 3.96 -3.45
N GLY A 430 -11.94 2.97 -4.17
CA GLY A 430 -12.97 3.18 -5.20
C GLY A 430 -14.23 3.81 -4.60
N LEU A 431 -14.67 3.30 -3.45
CA LEU A 431 -15.83 3.79 -2.72
C LEU A 431 -15.67 5.24 -2.24
N ALA A 432 -14.46 5.66 -1.89
CA ALA A 432 -14.16 7.04 -1.51
C ALA A 432 -14.08 8.00 -2.70
N THR A 433 -13.99 7.47 -3.93
CA THR A 433 -13.79 8.25 -5.15
C THR A 433 -15.13 8.69 -5.76
N ASN A 434 -15.63 9.85 -5.33
CA ASN A 434 -16.81 10.48 -5.92
C ASN A 434 -16.40 11.53 -6.96
N VAL A 435 -16.48 11.20 -8.25
CA VAL A 435 -16.01 12.07 -9.33
C VAL A 435 -16.71 13.44 -9.30
N ARG A 436 -18.02 13.48 -9.05
CA ARG A 436 -18.78 14.75 -8.99
C ARG A 436 -18.30 15.63 -7.84
N LYS A 437 -18.06 15.04 -6.67
CA LYS A 437 -17.54 15.77 -5.50
C LYS A 437 -16.12 16.26 -5.74
N LEU A 438 -15.26 15.43 -6.36
CA LEU A 438 -13.90 15.80 -6.74
C LEU A 438 -13.87 17.03 -7.67
N TRP A 439 -14.82 17.12 -8.61
CA TRP A 439 -14.99 18.31 -9.47
C TRP A 439 -15.55 19.53 -8.72
N ALA A 440 -16.42 19.31 -7.73
CA ALA A 440 -17.07 20.37 -6.96
C ALA A 440 -16.19 21.00 -5.86
N GLU A 441 -15.11 20.32 -5.44
CA GLU A 441 -14.25 20.81 -4.35
C GLU A 441 -13.49 22.11 -4.67
N GLY A 442 -13.52 22.60 -5.91
CA GLY A 442 -13.34 24.03 -6.21
C GLY A 442 -11.96 24.62 -5.88
N ILE A 443 -10.90 23.80 -5.83
CA ILE A 443 -9.56 24.24 -5.43
C ILE A 443 -8.65 24.56 -6.63
N GLY A 444 -9.16 25.33 -7.59
CA GLY A 444 -8.51 25.52 -8.90
C GLY A 444 -7.02 25.89 -8.82
N ARG A 445 -6.64 26.85 -7.96
CA ARG A 445 -5.24 27.28 -7.86
C ARG A 445 -4.31 26.22 -7.25
N LEU A 446 -4.71 25.55 -6.18
CA LEU A 446 -3.88 24.48 -5.58
C LEU A 446 -3.81 23.26 -6.52
N ALA A 447 -4.91 22.93 -7.18
CA ALA A 447 -4.95 21.86 -8.17
C ALA A 447 -4.01 22.13 -9.35
N VAL A 448 -3.92 23.37 -9.82
CA VAL A 448 -2.95 23.74 -10.85
C VAL A 448 -1.51 23.59 -10.36
N VAL A 449 -1.18 24.04 -9.14
CA VAL A 449 0.18 23.83 -8.59
C VAL A 449 0.52 22.35 -8.51
N TYR A 450 -0.42 21.54 -8.02
CA TYR A 450 -0.25 20.10 -7.95
C TYR A 450 -0.04 19.50 -9.34
N ALA A 451 -0.92 19.79 -10.30
CA ALA A 451 -0.82 19.27 -11.66
C ALA A 451 0.51 19.65 -12.33
N VAL A 452 0.90 20.92 -12.26
CA VAL A 452 2.17 21.40 -12.82
C VAL A 452 3.36 20.75 -12.13
N SER A 453 3.31 20.58 -10.81
CA SER A 453 4.39 19.91 -10.08
C SER A 453 4.50 18.44 -10.46
N LEU A 454 3.36 17.73 -10.44
CA LEU A 454 3.26 16.31 -10.72
C LEU A 454 3.74 16.02 -12.15
N PHE A 455 3.01 16.54 -13.14
CA PHE A 455 3.24 16.25 -14.55
C PHE A 455 4.43 17.00 -15.14
N GLY A 456 4.80 18.16 -14.57
CA GLY A 456 5.91 18.96 -15.07
C GLY A 456 7.27 18.43 -14.65
N PHE A 457 7.44 17.92 -13.43
CA PHE A 457 8.76 17.44 -12.98
C PHE A 457 8.76 16.24 -12.05
N ILE A 458 7.76 16.01 -11.18
CA ILE A 458 7.84 14.90 -10.22
C ILE A 458 7.82 13.54 -10.92
N LEU A 459 6.92 13.34 -11.90
CA LEU A 459 6.88 12.09 -12.64
C LEU A 459 8.21 11.80 -13.35
N TRP A 460 8.81 12.82 -13.95
CA TRP A 460 10.02 12.69 -14.76
C TRP A 460 11.27 12.53 -13.91
N ILE A 461 11.42 13.34 -12.86
CA ILE A 461 12.54 13.23 -11.94
C ILE A 461 12.44 11.89 -11.19
N GLY A 462 11.24 11.47 -10.80
CA GLY A 462 11.04 10.14 -10.19
C GLY A 462 11.43 9.01 -11.11
N LEU A 463 11.07 9.11 -12.39
CA LEU A 463 11.49 8.12 -13.38
C LEU A 463 13.01 8.13 -13.57
N ALA A 464 13.63 9.31 -13.66
CA ALA A 464 15.08 9.46 -13.83
C ALA A 464 15.85 8.88 -12.63
N ILE A 465 15.39 9.14 -11.40
CA ILE A 465 15.97 8.58 -10.18
C ILE A 465 15.77 7.06 -10.13
N SER A 466 14.56 6.57 -10.44
CA SER A 466 14.32 5.13 -10.54
C SER A 466 15.26 4.48 -11.56
N TRP A 467 15.50 5.13 -12.70
CA TRP A 467 16.44 4.65 -13.70
C TRP A 467 17.87 4.64 -13.17
N LEU A 468 18.32 5.74 -12.55
CA LEU A 468 19.66 5.86 -12.00
C LEU A 468 20.00 4.74 -11.02
N PHE A 469 19.05 4.38 -10.16
CA PHE A 469 19.29 3.40 -9.10
C PHE A 469 18.92 1.97 -9.47
N PHE A 470 17.88 1.74 -10.29
CA PHE A 470 17.32 0.41 -10.52
C PHE A 470 17.49 -0.11 -11.95
N HIS A 471 18.04 0.68 -12.88
CA HIS A 471 18.27 0.22 -14.24
C HIS A 471 19.16 -1.04 -14.28
N GLY A 472 18.77 -2.01 -15.09
CA GLY A 472 19.45 -3.30 -15.21
C GLY A 472 19.23 -4.24 -14.01
N ALA A 473 18.49 -3.82 -12.98
CA ALA A 473 18.07 -4.70 -11.91
C ALA A 473 16.72 -5.35 -12.27
N THR A 474 16.69 -6.68 -12.34
CA THR A 474 15.48 -7.45 -12.63
C THR A 474 15.14 -8.40 -11.47
N PRO A 475 13.86 -8.76 -11.27
CA PRO A 475 13.51 -9.90 -10.44
C PRO A 475 14.24 -11.17 -10.92
N PRO A 476 14.44 -12.15 -10.02
CA PRO A 476 14.87 -13.49 -10.40
C PRO A 476 13.94 -14.08 -11.47
N ALA A 477 14.50 -14.94 -12.32
CA ALA A 477 13.69 -15.69 -13.28
C ALA A 477 12.77 -16.66 -12.53
N SER A 478 11.51 -16.75 -12.94
CA SER A 478 10.58 -17.72 -12.36
C SER A 478 11.00 -19.15 -12.74
N PRO A 479 11.06 -20.11 -11.80
CA PRO A 479 11.35 -21.50 -12.12
C PRO A 479 10.22 -22.07 -12.99
N GLY A 480 10.46 -22.18 -14.30
CA GLY A 480 9.47 -22.60 -15.30
C GLY A 480 9.36 -21.72 -16.54
N GLY A 481 10.10 -20.61 -16.64
CA GLY A 481 10.34 -19.95 -17.93
C GLY A 481 11.21 -20.82 -18.86
N PRO A 482 11.14 -20.64 -20.19
CA PRO A 482 11.93 -21.40 -21.15
C PRO A 482 13.43 -21.39 -20.86
#